data_AF-A0A0Q9SX37-F1
#
_entry.id   AF-A0A0Q9SX37-F1
#
_cell.length_a   1.000
_cell.length_b   1.000
_cell.length_c   1.000
_cell.angle_alpha   90.00
_cell.angle_beta   90.00
_cell.angle_gamma   90.00
#
_symmetry.space_group_name_H-M   'P 1'
#
loop_
_entity.id
_entity.type
_entity.pdbx_description
1 polymer ?
#
loop_
_entity_poly.entity_id
_entity_poly.type
_entity_poly.pdbx_seq_one_letter_code
_entity_poly.pdbx_strand_id
1 'polypeptide(L)'
;MKCGSRDLGFALYECKGCKEREPEPVYVCFTCKSRFCHDCGKKYTDEFTEKQVERILNVPHRHTVFTVPKELRKVFFNDRSKLNELSQEVAKVFQYYYRRMNKSKEYEVGVITVIHTFGRDLKFNPHIHALVTEGALDKNIEWKRVEYISYDYLRKAWQKLLLDLLQKWYPESKKVKELVNELYGRYKHGFYVNAEQKMKDTKGAARYIGRYLARPAIAEYRIVNYDGEKAHFWYEDHQTVKRVDAVVPVFKV
;
A
#
# COMPACT_ATOMS: atom_id res chain seq x y z
N MET A 1 1.06 -1.34 -24.59
CA MET A 1 2.13 -0.35 -24.30
C MET A 1 3.40 -0.75 -25.07
N LYS A 2 4.29 0.18 -25.46
CA LYS A 2 5.51 -0.13 -26.25
C LYS A 2 6.82 -0.17 -25.44
N CYS A 3 6.75 -0.06 -24.11
CA CYS A 3 7.94 -0.08 -23.26
C CYS A 3 8.74 -1.38 -23.46
N GLY A 4 10.06 -1.30 -23.58
CA GLY A 4 10.90 -2.48 -23.80
C GLY A 4 10.85 -3.03 -25.23
N SER A 5 10.23 -2.31 -26.17
CA SER A 5 10.32 -2.63 -27.61
C SER A 5 11.59 -2.04 -28.23
N ARG A 6 12.09 -2.66 -29.31
CA ARG A 6 13.25 -2.14 -30.08
C ARG A 6 12.99 -0.75 -30.67
N ASP A 7 11.73 -0.45 -31.03
CA ASP A 7 11.34 0.83 -31.64
C ASP A 7 11.65 2.04 -30.74
N LEU A 8 11.78 1.84 -29.43
CA LEU A 8 12.04 2.89 -28.44
C LEU A 8 13.51 2.93 -27.96
N GLY A 9 14.40 2.24 -28.68
CA GLY A 9 15.83 2.22 -28.40
C GLY A 9 16.30 0.96 -27.65
N PHE A 10 17.56 0.59 -27.90
CA PHE A 10 18.20 -0.59 -27.33
C PHE A 10 19.73 -0.42 -27.26
N ALA A 11 20.37 -1.19 -26.39
CA ALA A 11 21.79 -1.48 -26.46
C ALA A 11 22.03 -2.81 -27.18
N LEU A 12 23.00 -2.83 -28.09
CA LEU A 12 23.41 -4.01 -28.85
C LEU A 12 24.69 -4.60 -28.25
N TYR A 13 24.67 -5.89 -27.93
CA TYR A 13 25.83 -6.63 -27.46
C TYR A 13 26.15 -7.72 -28.47
N GLU A 14 27.36 -7.67 -29.02
CA GLU A 14 27.84 -8.60 -30.05
C GLU A 14 29.23 -9.10 -29.66
N CYS A 15 29.41 -10.42 -29.68
CA CYS A 15 30.72 -11.02 -29.45
C CYS A 15 31.50 -11.11 -30.76
N LYS A 16 32.59 -10.33 -30.89
CA LYS A 16 33.44 -10.31 -32.09
C LYS A 16 34.43 -11.48 -32.18
N GLY A 17 34.52 -12.33 -31.16
CA GLY A 17 35.59 -13.32 -31.00
C GLY A 17 35.16 -14.79 -31.12
N CYS A 18 33.87 -15.11 -31.07
CA CYS A 18 33.39 -16.49 -31.14
C CYS A 18 33.15 -16.88 -32.61
N LYS A 19 34.15 -17.48 -33.27
CA LYS A 19 34.06 -17.90 -34.68
C LYS A 19 33.34 -19.24 -34.91
N GLU A 20 33.19 -20.08 -33.88
CA GLU A 20 32.63 -21.44 -34.02
C GLU A 20 31.12 -21.53 -33.81
N ARG A 21 30.52 -20.47 -33.28
CA ARG A 21 29.07 -20.35 -33.08
C ARG A 21 28.79 -18.88 -33.31
N GLU A 22 28.41 -18.47 -34.51
CA GLU A 22 27.99 -17.08 -34.79
C GLU A 22 26.93 -16.68 -33.75
N PRO A 23 27.29 -15.96 -32.68
CA PRO A 23 26.36 -15.78 -31.59
C PRO A 23 25.43 -14.65 -32.01
N GLU A 24 24.13 -14.93 -32.06
CA GLU A 24 23.16 -13.90 -32.40
C GLU A 24 23.34 -12.68 -31.47
N PRO A 25 23.34 -11.46 -32.04
CA PRO A 25 23.48 -10.26 -31.25
C PRO A 25 22.37 -10.17 -30.19
N VAL A 26 22.74 -9.80 -28.97
CA VAL A 26 21.80 -9.61 -27.87
C VAL A 26 21.34 -8.15 -27.85
N TYR A 27 20.03 -7.96 -27.90
CA TYR A 27 19.40 -6.64 -27.87
C TYR A 27 18.77 -6.42 -26.50
N VAL A 28 19.27 -5.43 -25.78
CA VAL A 28 18.73 -5.01 -24.50
C VAL A 28 17.91 -3.75 -24.72
N CYS A 29 16.59 -3.90 -24.87
CA CYS A 29 15.69 -2.78 -25.14
C CYS A 29 15.53 -1.89 -23.90
N PHE A 30 15.52 -0.57 -24.11
CA PHE A 30 15.39 0.37 -23.01
C PHE A 30 13.97 0.39 -22.46
N THR A 31 13.87 0.52 -21.14
CA THR A 31 12.60 0.59 -20.42
C THR A 31 12.40 2.01 -19.91
N CYS A 32 11.17 2.52 -19.94
CA CYS A 32 10.88 3.90 -19.53
C CYS A 32 11.07 4.19 -18.03
N LYS A 33 11.19 3.15 -17.18
CA LYS A 33 11.28 3.23 -15.72
C LYS A 33 10.16 4.05 -15.05
N SER A 34 9.06 4.30 -15.77
CA SER A 34 7.91 5.02 -15.26
C SER A 34 7.11 4.16 -14.29
N ARG A 35 6.68 4.76 -13.17
CA ARG A 35 5.74 4.13 -12.22
C ARG A 35 4.37 3.80 -12.81
N PHE A 36 4.04 4.40 -13.95
CA PHE A 36 2.78 4.18 -14.66
C PHE A 36 2.88 3.09 -15.72
N CYS A 37 4.09 2.63 -16.04
CA CYS A 37 4.28 1.51 -16.95
C CYS A 37 4.09 0.19 -16.19
N HIS A 38 3.23 -0.68 -16.70
CA HIS A 38 2.93 -1.95 -16.05
C HIS A 38 4.13 -2.89 -15.99
N ASP A 39 4.92 -2.98 -17.06
CA ASP A 39 6.14 -3.79 -17.11
C ASP A 39 7.20 -3.29 -16.12
N CYS A 40 7.48 -1.99 -16.13
CA CYS A 40 8.45 -1.37 -15.23
C CYS A 40 8.00 -1.46 -13.77
N GLY A 41 6.72 -1.18 -13.49
CA GLY A 41 6.14 -1.27 -12.16
C GLY A 41 6.19 -2.70 -11.60
N LYS A 42 5.96 -3.71 -12.45
CA LYS A 42 6.07 -5.12 -12.05
C LYS A 42 7.50 -5.48 -11.68
N LYS A 43 8.48 -5.15 -12.53
CA LYS A 43 9.89 -5.44 -12.24
C LYS A 43 10.36 -4.75 -10.95
N TYR A 44 10.02 -3.47 -10.77
CA TYR A 44 10.31 -2.73 -9.55
C TYR A 44 9.66 -3.37 -8.32
N THR A 45 8.39 -3.80 -8.43
CA THR A 45 7.68 -4.50 -7.35
C THR A 45 8.42 -5.77 -6.92
N ASP A 46 8.87 -6.56 -7.88
CA ASP A 46 9.56 -7.83 -7.61
C ASP A 46 10.93 -7.60 -6.93
N GLU A 47 11.74 -6.69 -7.48
CA GLU A 47 13.04 -6.32 -6.89
C GLU A 47 12.89 -5.75 -5.47
N PHE A 48 11.88 -4.89 -5.25
CA PHE A 48 11.58 -4.38 -3.91
C PHE A 48 11.18 -5.52 -2.97
N THR A 49 10.32 -6.42 -3.43
CA THR A 49 9.85 -7.57 -2.65
C THR A 49 11.00 -8.46 -2.20
N GLU A 50 11.91 -8.77 -3.12
CA GLU A 50 13.12 -9.57 -2.82
C GLU A 50 13.96 -8.91 -1.73
N LYS A 51 14.22 -7.60 -1.85
CA LYS A 51 14.92 -6.82 -0.82
C LYS A 51 14.18 -6.80 0.52
N GLN A 52 12.84 -6.85 0.54
CA GLN A 52 12.10 -6.91 1.79
C GLN A 52 12.18 -8.29 2.43
N VAL A 53 12.17 -9.37 1.66
CA VAL A 53 12.33 -10.75 2.19
C VAL A 53 13.60 -10.87 3.02
N GLU A 54 14.68 -10.20 2.62
CA GLU A 54 15.95 -10.20 3.35
C GLU A 54 15.93 -9.37 4.64
N ARG A 55 15.01 -8.42 4.77
CA ARG A 55 14.97 -7.46 5.89
C ARG A 55 13.86 -7.72 6.90
N ILE A 56 12.85 -8.50 6.53
CA ILE A 56 11.71 -8.80 7.37
C ILE A 56 12.03 -9.97 8.32
N LEU A 57 11.55 -9.90 9.56
CA LEU A 57 11.78 -10.96 10.54
C LEU A 57 11.04 -12.25 10.15
N ASN A 58 11.63 -13.42 10.39
CA ASN A 58 11.00 -14.70 10.08
C ASN A 58 9.96 -15.13 11.12
N VAL A 59 8.87 -14.37 11.23
CA VAL A 59 7.82 -14.53 12.25
C VAL A 59 6.42 -14.38 11.61
N PRO A 60 5.33 -14.79 12.29
CA PRO A 60 4.00 -14.50 11.80
C PRO A 60 3.76 -12.98 11.75
N HIS A 61 3.08 -12.54 10.70
CA HIS A 61 2.67 -11.16 10.51
C HIS A 61 1.17 -11.04 10.42
N ARG A 62 0.66 -9.87 10.79
CA ARG A 62 -0.72 -9.44 10.66
C ARG A 62 -0.80 -8.37 9.59
N HIS A 63 -1.59 -8.61 8.55
CA HIS A 63 -1.94 -7.57 7.59
C HIS A 63 -3.17 -6.82 8.08
N THR A 64 -3.06 -5.50 8.10
CA THR A 64 -4.12 -4.58 8.49
C THR A 64 -4.31 -3.51 7.44
N VAL A 65 -5.54 -3.03 7.27
CA VAL A 65 -5.89 -1.99 6.29
C VAL A 65 -6.69 -0.89 6.98
N PHE A 66 -6.11 0.30 7.04
CA PHE A 66 -6.71 1.50 7.62
C PHE A 66 -7.34 2.33 6.51
N THR A 67 -8.67 2.35 6.42
CA THR A 67 -9.37 3.06 5.34
C THR A 67 -9.76 4.46 5.80
N VAL A 68 -9.47 5.48 4.99
CA VAL A 68 -9.89 6.85 5.27
C VAL A 68 -11.40 6.99 5.02
N PRO A 69 -12.19 7.45 6.01
CA PRO A 69 -13.62 7.70 5.85
C PRO A 69 -13.91 8.69 4.71
N LYS A 70 -15.05 8.51 4.03
CA LYS A 70 -15.44 9.30 2.84
C LYS A 70 -15.36 10.82 3.08
N GLU A 71 -15.73 11.25 4.29
CA GLU A 71 -15.78 12.64 4.74
C GLU A 71 -14.40 13.30 4.73
N LEU A 72 -13.35 12.51 4.98
CA LEU A 72 -11.98 12.99 5.12
C LEU A 72 -11.16 12.85 3.83
N ARG A 73 -11.65 12.10 2.83
CA ARG A 73 -10.89 11.83 1.60
C ARG A 73 -10.48 13.12 0.89
N LYS A 74 -11.36 14.13 0.81
CA LYS A 74 -11.07 15.39 0.10
C LYS A 74 -9.82 16.11 0.64
N VAL A 75 -9.52 15.97 1.93
CA VAL A 75 -8.29 16.52 2.55
C VAL A 75 -7.05 15.95 1.88
N PHE A 76 -7.01 14.63 1.73
CA PHE A 76 -5.89 13.92 1.07
C PHE A 76 -5.93 14.05 -0.45
N PHE A 77 -7.10 14.24 -1.04
CA PHE A 77 -7.21 14.50 -2.47
C PHE A 77 -6.51 15.81 -2.82
N ASN A 78 -6.81 16.87 -2.07
CA ASN A 78 -6.29 18.22 -2.27
C ASN A 78 -4.80 18.32 -1.91
N ASP A 79 -4.36 17.59 -0.89
CA ASP A 79 -2.95 17.56 -0.49
C ASP A 79 -2.50 16.12 -0.24
N ARG A 80 -1.81 15.57 -1.24
CA ARG A 80 -1.30 14.20 -1.23
C ARG A 80 -0.12 14.01 -0.28
N SER A 81 0.58 15.08 0.09
CA SER A 81 1.75 15.00 0.99
C SER A 81 1.37 14.51 2.39
N LYS A 82 0.14 14.83 2.83
CA LYS A 82 -0.44 14.38 4.11
C LYS A 82 -0.56 12.86 4.24
N LEU A 83 -0.59 12.11 3.13
CA LEU A 83 -0.61 10.65 3.16
C LEU A 83 0.70 10.08 3.74
N ASN A 84 1.83 10.75 3.55
CA ASN A 84 3.11 10.31 4.09
C ASN A 84 3.13 10.42 5.62
N GLU A 85 2.66 11.54 6.17
CA GLU A 85 2.49 11.72 7.62
C GLU A 85 1.53 10.66 8.18
N LEU A 86 0.39 10.45 7.53
CA LEU A 86 -0.59 9.45 7.93
C LEU A 86 0.01 8.03 8.01
N SER A 87 0.86 7.65 7.04
CA SER A 87 1.54 6.36 7.02
C SER A 87 2.49 6.18 8.21
N GLN A 88 3.23 7.23 8.57
CA GLN A 88 4.14 7.20 9.73
C GLN A 88 3.36 7.11 11.04
N GLU A 89 2.26 7.86 11.16
CA GLU A 89 1.42 7.83 12.37
C GLU A 89 0.76 6.45 12.58
N VAL A 90 0.34 5.76 11.50
CA VAL A 90 -0.17 4.38 11.61
C VAL A 90 0.88 3.43 12.21
N ALA A 91 2.16 3.57 11.85
CA ALA A 91 3.21 2.77 12.46
C ALA A 91 3.33 3.04 13.97
N LYS A 92 3.18 4.30 14.39
CA LYS A 92 3.21 4.68 15.81
C LYS A 92 2.05 4.12 16.62
N VAL A 93 0.88 3.89 16.02
CA VAL A 93 -0.26 3.21 16.69
C VAL A 93 0.16 1.82 17.19
N PHE A 94 0.85 1.05 16.34
CA PHE A 94 1.34 -0.28 16.73
C PHE A 94 2.46 -0.17 17.75
N GLN A 95 3.44 0.74 17.57
CA GLN A 95 4.49 0.94 18.57
C GLN A 95 3.91 1.25 19.96
N TYR A 96 2.94 2.16 20.02
CA TYR A 96 2.26 2.50 21.27
C TYR A 96 1.49 1.31 21.85
N TYR A 97 0.78 0.54 21.01
CA TYR A 97 0.03 -0.64 21.45
C TYR A 97 0.92 -1.70 22.12
N TYR A 98 2.13 -1.94 21.61
CA TYR A 98 3.07 -2.90 22.17
C TYR A 98 3.78 -2.35 23.40
N ARG A 99 4.30 -1.11 23.35
CA ARG A 99 5.01 -0.47 24.48
C ARG A 99 4.14 -0.34 25.73
N ARG A 100 2.83 -0.13 25.60
CA ARG A 100 1.92 -0.04 26.74
C ARG A 100 1.61 -1.39 27.42
N MET A 101 1.92 -2.53 26.78
CA MET A 101 1.71 -3.85 27.39
C MET A 101 2.59 -4.07 28.61
N ASN A 102 3.83 -3.59 28.54
CA ASN A 102 4.74 -3.56 29.67
C ASN A 102 5.77 -2.44 29.46
N LYS A 103 5.63 -1.35 30.22
CA LYS A 103 6.47 -0.16 30.09
C LYS A 103 7.95 -0.42 30.39
N SER A 104 8.27 -1.40 31.25
CA SER A 104 9.67 -1.67 31.64
C SER A 104 10.44 -2.52 30.62
N LYS A 105 9.71 -3.20 29.71
CA LYS A 105 10.27 -4.06 28.67
C LYS A 105 10.57 -3.32 27.36
N GLU A 106 9.96 -2.15 27.16
CA GLU A 106 10.20 -1.29 25.97
C GLU A 106 10.02 -2.04 24.65
N TYR A 107 8.90 -2.76 24.52
CA TYR A 107 8.64 -3.58 23.33
C TYR A 107 8.68 -2.78 22.02
N GLU A 108 9.44 -3.28 21.04
CA GLU A 108 9.56 -2.73 19.69
C GLU A 108 8.99 -3.71 18.66
N VAL A 109 7.93 -3.29 17.97
CA VAL A 109 7.22 -4.09 16.97
C VAL A 109 7.74 -3.78 15.56
N GLY A 110 7.84 -4.80 14.70
CA GLY A 110 8.14 -4.60 13.29
C GLY A 110 6.89 -4.14 12.53
N VAL A 111 6.98 -3.01 11.81
CA VAL A 111 5.87 -2.47 11.02
C VAL A 111 6.35 -2.00 9.65
N ILE A 112 5.69 -2.47 8.59
CA ILE A 112 5.84 -1.94 7.23
C ILE A 112 4.51 -1.31 6.83
N THR A 113 4.51 -0.04 6.41
CA THR A 113 3.32 0.65 5.92
C THR A 113 3.42 0.96 4.44
N VAL A 114 2.29 0.86 3.73
CA VAL A 114 2.17 1.12 2.29
C VAL A 114 0.90 1.92 2.03
N ILE A 115 1.05 3.03 1.32
CA ILE A 115 -0.05 3.96 1.00
C ILE A 115 -0.70 3.54 -0.32
N HIS A 116 -2.01 3.37 -0.31
CA HIS A 116 -2.86 3.19 -1.48
C HIS A 116 -3.82 4.36 -1.61
N THR A 117 -4.15 4.75 -2.85
CA THR A 117 -5.02 5.92 -3.11
C THR A 117 -6.32 5.58 -3.85
N PHE A 118 -6.48 4.36 -4.33
CA PHE A 118 -7.63 3.94 -5.13
C PHE A 118 -8.15 2.58 -4.71
N GLY A 119 -9.47 2.39 -4.84
CA GLY A 119 -10.12 1.10 -4.69
C GLY A 119 -10.01 0.23 -5.94
N ARG A 120 -10.64 -0.96 -5.91
CA ARG A 120 -10.74 -1.86 -7.08
C ARG A 120 -11.51 -1.23 -8.24
N ASP A 121 -12.42 -0.32 -7.95
CA ASP A 121 -13.21 0.46 -8.92
C ASP A 121 -12.47 1.72 -9.40
N LEU A 122 -11.18 1.85 -9.07
CA LEU A 122 -10.29 2.98 -9.38
C LEU A 122 -10.73 4.34 -8.80
N LYS A 123 -11.79 4.37 -7.99
CA LYS A 123 -12.21 5.61 -7.30
C LYS A 123 -11.22 5.96 -6.22
N PHE A 124 -11.06 7.26 -5.99
CA PHE A 124 -10.20 7.77 -4.92
C PHE A 124 -10.69 7.29 -3.55
N ASN A 125 -9.91 6.40 -2.95
CA ASN A 125 -10.19 5.76 -1.68
C ASN A 125 -8.85 5.52 -0.96
N PRO A 126 -8.27 6.56 -0.34
CA PRO A 126 -6.99 6.42 0.32
C PRO A 126 -7.08 5.47 1.52
N HIS A 127 -6.11 4.56 1.61
CA HIS A 127 -5.99 3.62 2.70
C HIS A 127 -4.53 3.21 2.90
N ILE A 128 -4.20 2.79 4.12
CA ILE A 128 -2.85 2.33 4.47
C ILE A 128 -2.90 0.85 4.75
N HIS A 129 -2.10 0.09 4.02
CA HIS A 129 -1.77 -1.28 4.38
C HIS A 129 -0.65 -1.24 5.41
N ALA A 130 -0.81 -1.94 6.53
CA ALA A 130 0.25 -2.16 7.49
C ALA A 130 0.46 -3.66 7.70
N LEU A 131 1.70 -4.10 7.51
CA LEU A 131 2.16 -5.44 7.84
C LEU A 131 2.91 -5.36 9.16
N VAL A 132 2.40 -6.05 10.18
CA VAL A 132 2.85 -5.93 11.57
C VAL A 132 3.29 -7.28 12.08
N THR A 133 4.41 -7.37 12.78
CA THR A 133 4.84 -8.63 13.40
C THR A 133 3.90 -9.04 14.54
N GLU A 134 3.53 -10.32 14.66
CA GLU A 134 2.76 -10.85 15.80
C GLU A 134 3.65 -11.11 17.02
N GLY A 135 4.35 -10.06 17.39
CA GLY A 135 5.31 -10.04 18.47
C GLY A 135 6.24 -8.84 18.35
N ALA A 136 7.07 -8.66 19.35
CA ALA A 136 8.00 -7.55 19.48
C ALA A 136 9.28 -8.02 20.16
N LEU A 137 10.38 -7.31 19.92
CA LEU A 137 11.60 -7.44 20.70
C LEU A 137 11.49 -6.57 21.95
N ASP A 138 11.98 -7.04 23.08
CA ASP A 138 12.17 -6.18 24.26
C ASP A 138 13.55 -5.50 24.24
N LYS A 139 13.83 -4.66 25.24
CA LYS A 139 15.12 -3.96 25.36
C LYS A 139 16.35 -4.88 25.48
N ASN A 140 16.15 -6.16 25.82
CA ASN A 140 17.20 -7.17 25.89
C ASN A 140 17.27 -7.98 24.59
N ILE A 141 16.55 -7.58 23.54
CA ILE A 141 16.44 -8.27 22.24
C ILE A 141 15.77 -9.66 22.40
N GLU A 142 14.95 -9.84 23.45
CA GLU A 142 14.19 -11.06 23.63
C GLU A 142 12.84 -10.98 22.89
N TRP A 143 12.49 -12.05 22.16
CA TRP A 143 11.25 -12.12 21.41
C TRP A 143 10.04 -12.37 22.32
N LYS A 144 9.06 -11.46 22.28
CA LYS A 144 7.74 -11.64 22.89
C LYS A 144 6.70 -11.87 21.81
N ARG A 145 6.14 -13.08 21.76
CA ARG A 145 4.99 -13.40 20.89
C ARG A 145 3.73 -12.68 21.39
N VAL A 146 3.00 -12.06 20.46
CA VAL A 146 1.72 -11.37 20.70
C VAL A 146 0.79 -11.65 19.53
N GLU A 147 -0.11 -12.62 19.69
CA GLU A 147 -0.99 -13.05 18.60
C GLU A 147 -2.27 -12.21 18.49
N TYR A 148 -2.69 -11.62 19.61
CA TYR A 148 -3.94 -10.86 19.67
C TYR A 148 -3.67 -9.36 19.58
N ILE A 149 -4.20 -8.76 18.51
CA ILE A 149 -4.27 -7.32 18.34
C ILE A 149 -5.75 -6.93 18.39
N SER A 150 -6.12 -6.13 19.41
CA SER A 150 -7.51 -5.74 19.60
C SER A 150 -8.03 -4.90 18.44
N TYR A 151 -9.08 -5.40 17.79
CA TYR A 151 -9.70 -4.71 16.66
C TYR A 151 -10.45 -3.45 17.08
N ASP A 152 -11.13 -3.46 18.23
CA ASP A 152 -11.77 -2.27 18.80
C ASP A 152 -10.73 -1.18 19.10
N TYR A 153 -9.57 -1.58 19.63
CA TYR A 153 -8.45 -0.65 19.83
C TYR A 153 -7.99 -0.04 18.52
N LEU A 154 -7.74 -0.84 17.47
CA LEU A 154 -7.28 -0.32 16.18
C LEU A 154 -8.28 0.66 15.56
N ARG A 155 -9.58 0.37 15.62
CA ARG A 155 -10.63 1.24 15.08
C ARG A 155 -10.71 2.59 15.80
N LYS A 156 -10.64 2.57 17.13
CA LYS A 156 -10.64 3.79 17.96
C LYS A 156 -9.34 4.58 17.83
N ALA A 157 -8.19 3.90 17.83
CA ALA A 157 -6.89 4.52 17.61
C ALA A 157 -6.81 5.16 16.23
N TRP A 158 -7.34 4.50 15.20
CA TRP A 158 -7.42 5.03 13.84
C TRP A 158 -8.30 6.28 13.76
N GLN A 159 -9.48 6.25 14.39
CA GLN A 159 -10.35 7.41 14.49
C GLN A 159 -9.65 8.58 15.18
N LYS A 160 -9.07 8.33 16.34
CA LYS A 160 -8.37 9.35 17.12
C LYS A 160 -7.22 9.97 16.33
N LEU A 161 -6.35 9.15 15.75
CA LEU A 161 -5.21 9.60 14.96
C LEU A 161 -5.63 10.50 13.80
N LEU A 162 -6.61 10.07 12.99
CA LEU A 162 -7.07 10.85 11.84
C LEU A 162 -7.67 12.19 12.25
N LEU A 163 -8.49 12.20 13.30
CA LEU A 163 -9.16 13.41 13.77
C LEU A 163 -8.20 14.37 14.48
N ASP A 164 -7.20 13.84 15.20
CA ASP A 164 -6.14 14.64 15.81
C ASP A 164 -5.24 15.28 14.74
N LEU A 165 -4.89 14.55 13.67
CA LEU A 165 -4.18 15.11 12.52
C LEU A 165 -4.99 16.19 11.80
N LEU A 166 -6.31 15.98 11.63
CA LEU A 166 -7.17 16.97 11.01
C LEU A 166 -7.20 18.28 11.81
N GLN A 167 -7.29 18.20 13.14
CA GLN A 167 -7.22 19.37 14.01
C GLN A 167 -5.83 20.02 13.98
N LYS A 168 -4.76 19.22 13.92
CA LYS A 168 -3.38 19.73 13.79
C LYS A 168 -3.17 20.50 12.49
N TRP A 169 -3.70 20.01 11.37
CA TRP A 169 -3.56 20.69 10.07
C TRP A 169 -4.44 21.94 9.93
N TYR A 170 -5.53 22.01 10.70
CA TYR A 170 -6.52 23.09 10.60
C TYR A 170 -6.97 23.59 12.00
N PRO A 171 -6.06 24.09 12.84
CA PRO A 171 -6.33 24.38 14.26
C PRO A 171 -7.40 25.46 14.49
N GLU A 172 -7.45 26.45 13.61
CA GLU A 172 -8.39 27.58 13.70
C GLU A 172 -9.72 27.34 12.96
N SER A 173 -9.88 26.20 12.28
CA SER A 173 -11.08 25.94 11.49
C SER A 173 -12.24 25.46 12.35
N LYS A 174 -13.22 26.34 12.58
CA LYS A 174 -14.49 25.99 13.26
C LYS A 174 -15.20 24.82 12.57
N LYS A 175 -15.23 24.81 11.23
CA LYS A 175 -15.81 23.72 10.43
C LYS A 175 -15.14 22.37 10.70
N VAL A 176 -13.83 22.35 10.90
CA VAL A 176 -13.09 21.12 11.24
C VAL A 176 -13.44 20.66 12.65
N LYS A 177 -13.52 21.57 13.62
CA LYS A 177 -13.93 21.24 15.01
C LYS A 177 -15.34 20.64 15.04
N GLU A 178 -16.28 21.24 14.32
CA GLU A 178 -17.65 20.72 14.17
C GLU A 178 -17.67 19.33 13.52
N LEU A 179 -16.93 19.14 12.42
CA LEU A 179 -16.82 17.85 11.74
C LEU A 179 -16.20 16.76 12.64
N VAL A 180 -15.16 17.10 13.40
CA VAL A 180 -14.52 16.16 14.34
C VAL A 180 -15.53 15.68 15.39
N ASN A 181 -16.29 16.60 15.99
CA ASN A 181 -17.33 16.27 16.96
C ASN A 181 -18.44 15.40 16.36
N GLU A 182 -18.90 15.76 15.15
CA GLU A 182 -19.89 14.98 14.40
C GLU A 182 -19.39 13.54 14.14
N LEU A 183 -18.13 13.39 13.71
CA LEU A 183 -17.55 12.09 13.38
C LEU A 183 -17.34 11.22 14.62
N TYR A 184 -16.95 11.78 15.76
CA TYR A 184 -16.93 11.04 17.03
C TYR A 184 -18.35 10.57 17.43
N GLY A 185 -19.36 11.42 17.25
CA GLY A 185 -20.75 11.07 17.55
C GLY A 185 -21.32 9.98 16.63
N ARG A 186 -21.04 10.06 15.32
CA ARG A 186 -21.50 9.10 14.30
C ARG A 186 -20.79 7.75 14.41
N TYR A 187 -19.46 7.75 14.57
CA TYR A 187 -18.64 6.55 14.56
C TYR A 187 -18.25 6.12 15.99
N LYS A 188 -19.24 5.71 16.80
CA LYS A 188 -19.04 5.33 18.22
C LYS A 188 -18.06 4.17 18.42
N HIS A 189 -17.89 3.31 17.42
CA HIS A 189 -17.01 2.13 17.45
C HIS A 189 -15.70 2.33 16.68
N GLY A 190 -15.33 3.59 16.40
CA GLY A 190 -14.14 3.92 15.63
C GLY A 190 -14.33 3.80 14.13
N PHE A 191 -13.27 4.16 13.39
CA PHE A 191 -13.24 4.09 11.94
C PHE A 191 -12.88 2.68 11.48
N TYR A 192 -13.31 2.32 10.27
CA TYR A 192 -13.07 1.00 9.71
C TYR A 192 -11.57 0.73 9.52
N VAL A 193 -11.13 -0.35 10.17
CA VAL A 193 -9.85 -1.02 9.94
C VAL A 193 -10.21 -2.45 9.56
N ASN A 194 -9.51 -3.09 8.63
CA ASN A 194 -9.56 -4.55 8.43
C ASN A 194 -8.28 -5.15 9.03
N ALA A 195 -8.35 -6.25 9.78
CA ALA A 195 -7.19 -6.89 10.42
C ALA A 195 -7.25 -8.42 10.37
N GLU A 196 -7.98 -9.01 9.43
CA GLU A 196 -8.32 -10.43 9.47
C GLU A 196 -7.17 -11.35 9.03
N GLN A 197 -6.26 -10.87 8.17
CA GLN A 197 -5.32 -11.75 7.50
C GLN A 197 -4.01 -11.93 8.29
N LYS A 198 -3.82 -13.15 8.82
CA LYS A 198 -2.55 -13.63 9.37
C LYS A 198 -1.70 -14.29 8.28
N MET A 199 -0.43 -13.95 8.23
CA MET A 199 0.57 -14.51 7.32
C MET A 199 1.61 -15.24 8.15
N LYS A 200 1.71 -16.56 7.96
CA LYS A 200 2.63 -17.40 8.72
C LYS A 200 4.03 -17.45 8.10
N ASP A 201 4.13 -17.17 6.81
CA ASP A 201 5.35 -17.27 6.03
C ASP A 201 5.89 -15.89 5.63
N THR A 202 7.19 -15.73 5.80
CA THR A 202 7.89 -14.47 5.58
C THR A 202 7.95 -14.09 4.11
N LYS A 203 8.20 -15.07 3.24
CA LYS A 203 8.13 -14.90 1.78
C LYS A 203 6.73 -14.54 1.32
N GLY A 204 5.69 -15.17 1.87
CA GLY A 204 4.31 -14.83 1.59
C GLY A 204 3.96 -13.43 2.07
N ALA A 205 4.39 -13.03 3.27
CA ALA A 205 4.15 -11.69 3.81
C ALA A 205 4.83 -10.58 2.98
N ALA A 206 6.10 -10.77 2.61
CA ALA A 206 6.84 -9.85 1.76
C ALA A 206 6.25 -9.75 0.34
N ARG A 207 5.96 -10.89 -0.31
CA ARG A 207 5.27 -10.90 -1.61
C ARG A 207 3.90 -10.25 -1.53
N TYR A 208 3.18 -10.51 -0.43
CA TYR A 208 1.88 -9.94 -0.20
C TYR A 208 1.97 -8.41 -0.14
N ILE A 209 2.83 -7.85 0.71
CA ILE A 209 2.96 -6.40 0.86
C ILE A 209 3.55 -5.76 -0.41
N GLY A 210 4.47 -6.45 -1.09
CA GLY A 210 5.06 -6.04 -2.36
C GLY A 210 4.01 -5.74 -3.43
N ARG A 211 2.94 -6.55 -3.51
CA ARG A 211 1.80 -6.29 -4.42
C ARG A 211 1.13 -4.92 -4.21
N TYR A 212 1.33 -4.28 -3.07
CA TYR A 212 0.79 -2.97 -2.75
C TYR A 212 1.78 -1.82 -3.01
N LEU A 213 3.09 -2.02 -3.15
CA LEU A 213 3.98 -0.86 -3.28
C LEU A 213 3.99 -0.20 -4.67
N ALA A 214 3.83 -0.98 -5.74
CA ALA A 214 4.08 -0.47 -7.08
C ALA A 214 3.21 -1.09 -8.18
N ARG A 215 2.05 -1.65 -7.81
CA ARG A 215 1.09 -2.05 -8.82
C ARG A 215 0.53 -0.79 -9.49
N PRO A 216 0.51 -0.73 -10.84
CA PRO A 216 -0.33 0.22 -11.56
C PRO A 216 -1.77 0.11 -11.04
N ALA A 217 -2.55 1.18 -11.22
CA ALA A 217 -3.87 1.30 -10.61
C ALA A 217 -4.79 0.10 -10.91
N ILE A 218 -4.56 -0.54 -12.06
CA ILE A 218 -5.23 -1.75 -12.49
C ILE A 218 -4.21 -2.77 -13.04
N ALA A 219 -4.54 -4.06 -13.04
CA ALA A 219 -3.74 -5.05 -13.76
C ALA A 219 -4.04 -4.97 -15.27
N GLU A 220 -3.03 -5.14 -16.13
CA GLU A 220 -3.20 -4.97 -17.58
C GLU A 220 -4.25 -5.91 -18.18
N TYR A 221 -4.26 -7.18 -17.77
CA TYR A 221 -5.27 -8.16 -18.22
C TYR A 221 -6.72 -7.82 -17.82
N ARG A 222 -6.91 -6.85 -16.92
CA ARG A 222 -8.23 -6.35 -16.53
C ARG A 222 -8.72 -5.23 -17.44
N ILE A 223 -7.84 -4.64 -18.24
CA ILE A 223 -8.19 -3.65 -19.25
C ILE A 223 -8.71 -4.43 -20.46
N VAL A 224 -9.97 -4.18 -20.81
CA VAL A 224 -10.63 -4.80 -21.97
C VAL A 224 -10.37 -3.99 -23.23
N ASN A 225 -10.48 -2.66 -23.13
CA ASN A 225 -10.23 -1.75 -24.25
C ASN A 225 -9.81 -0.36 -23.76
N TYR A 226 -9.06 0.35 -24.60
CA TYR A 226 -8.69 1.76 -24.41
C TYR A 226 -8.64 2.44 -25.79
N ASP A 227 -9.54 3.39 -26.02
CA ASP A 227 -9.68 4.10 -27.32
C ASP A 227 -9.05 5.50 -27.31
N GLY A 228 -8.41 5.90 -26.20
CA GLY A 228 -7.85 7.25 -26.02
C GLY A 228 -8.80 8.25 -25.35
N GLU A 229 -10.11 7.97 -25.32
CA GLU A 229 -11.13 8.80 -24.66
C GLU A 229 -11.78 8.09 -23.47
N LYS A 230 -11.85 6.76 -23.52
CA LYS A 230 -12.44 5.89 -22.52
C LYS A 230 -11.53 4.70 -22.26
N ALA A 231 -11.55 4.25 -21.00
CA ALA A 231 -10.97 2.98 -20.59
C ALA A 231 -12.10 2.04 -20.16
N HIS A 232 -12.19 0.89 -20.79
CA HIS A 232 -13.04 -0.22 -20.37
C HIS A 232 -12.19 -1.25 -19.64
N PHE A 233 -12.57 -1.55 -18.40
CA PHE A 233 -11.91 -2.55 -17.59
C PHE A 233 -12.91 -3.32 -16.72
N TRP A 234 -12.45 -4.41 -16.11
CA TRP A 234 -13.26 -5.17 -15.15
C TRP A 234 -12.58 -5.28 -13.78
N TYR A 235 -13.39 -5.41 -12.73
CA TYR A 235 -12.93 -5.68 -11.37
C TYR A 235 -13.89 -6.63 -10.64
N GLU A 236 -13.44 -7.23 -9.55
CA GLU A 236 -14.30 -8.02 -8.66
C GLU A 236 -14.81 -7.15 -7.53
N ASP A 237 -16.13 -7.05 -7.44
CA ASP A 237 -16.81 -6.36 -6.35
C ASP A 237 -16.45 -7.01 -5.00
N HIS A 238 -16.09 -6.20 -4.01
CA HIS A 238 -15.60 -6.72 -2.73
C HIS A 238 -16.71 -7.38 -1.89
N GLN A 239 -17.97 -6.98 -2.07
CA GLN A 239 -19.08 -7.49 -1.28
C GLN A 239 -19.66 -8.76 -1.89
N THR A 240 -19.79 -8.79 -3.22
CA THR A 240 -20.47 -9.85 -3.96
C THR A 240 -19.52 -10.83 -4.62
N VAL A 241 -18.22 -10.50 -4.73
CA VAL A 241 -17.19 -11.27 -5.43
C VAL A 241 -17.49 -11.45 -6.93
N LYS A 242 -18.47 -10.71 -7.46
CA LYS A 242 -18.86 -10.77 -8.87
C LYS A 242 -17.98 -9.86 -9.71
N ARG A 243 -17.72 -10.27 -10.95
CA ARG A 243 -17.11 -9.43 -11.97
C ARG A 243 -18.05 -8.27 -12.30
N VAL A 244 -17.50 -7.06 -12.33
CA VAL A 244 -18.15 -5.83 -12.74
C VAL A 244 -17.30 -5.21 -13.84
N ASP A 245 -17.94 -4.89 -14.97
CA ASP A 245 -17.33 -4.16 -16.08
C ASP A 245 -17.62 -2.66 -15.91
N ALA A 246 -16.59 -1.84 -16.06
CA ALA A 246 -16.64 -0.40 -15.88
C ALA A 246 -16.02 0.29 -17.09
N VAL A 247 -16.70 1.35 -17.55
CA VAL A 247 -16.21 2.23 -18.61
C VAL A 247 -16.09 3.62 -18.01
N VAL A 248 -14.88 4.17 -18.01
CA VAL A 248 -14.59 5.49 -17.45
C VAL A 248 -14.00 6.39 -18.53
N PRO A 249 -14.35 7.69 -18.55
CA PRO A 249 -13.67 8.65 -19.41
C PRO A 249 -12.22 8.83 -18.93
N VAL A 250 -11.32 9.02 -19.88
CA VAL A 250 -9.97 9.52 -19.61
C VAL A 250 -10.12 10.97 -19.20
N PHE A 251 -9.75 11.29 -17.95
CA PHE A 251 -9.72 12.68 -17.50
C PHE A 251 -8.76 13.47 -18.39
N LYS A 252 -9.30 14.40 -19.19
CA LYS A 252 -8.51 15.48 -19.77
C LYS A 252 -8.26 16.50 -18.65
N VAL A 253 -7.00 16.63 -18.25
CA VAL A 253 -6.55 17.66 -17.29
C VAL A 253 -6.51 19.00 -17.98
#